data_AF-A0A1Q7R3G4-F1
#
_entry.id   AF-A0A1Q7R3G4-F1
#
_cell.length_a   1.000
_cell.length_b   1.000
_cell.length_c   1.000
_cell.angle_alpha   90.00
_cell.angle_beta   90.00
_cell.angle_gamma   90.00
#
_symmetry.space_group_name_H-M   'P 1'
#
loop_
_entity.id
_entity.type
_entity.pdbx_description
1 polymer ?
#
loop_
_entity_poly.entity_id
_entity_poly.type
_entity_poly.pdbx_seq_one_letter_code
_entity_poly.pdbx_strand_id
1 'polypeptide(L)'
;MSVTWNVLAALLALVLGIGIGLLLALVYFQRWRARYTDAIRQDAIQRSHAVTVGKVHEQLIPYLPEFQFNPKDARFLGTPVDLVVFDGLDEGQLRRVVFIEVKTGGATLNVRERQVRDAVQARQVDWIELRVARGGE
;
A
#
# COMPACT_ATOMS: atom_id res chain seq x y z
N MET A 1 55.16 47.12 15.91
CA MET A 1 54.51 47.04 14.58
C MET A 1 54.27 45.60 14.12
N SER A 2 55.09 44.61 14.50
CA SER A 2 54.90 43.18 14.15
C SER A 2 53.75 42.49 14.90
N VAL A 3 53.58 42.78 16.20
CA VAL A 3 52.55 42.13 17.05
C VAL A 3 51.13 42.45 16.57
N THR A 4 50.87 43.71 16.22
CA THR A 4 49.55 44.15 15.71
C THR A 4 49.21 43.50 14.36
N TRP A 5 50.19 43.30 13.48
CA TRP A 5 50.01 42.61 12.21
C TRP A 5 49.73 41.12 12.39
N ASN A 6 50.41 40.46 13.34
CA ASN A 6 50.17 39.05 13.65
C ASN A 6 48.76 38.83 14.20
N VAL A 7 48.27 39.72 15.08
CA VAL A 7 46.90 39.66 15.61
C VAL A 7 45.88 39.88 14.51
N LEU A 8 46.10 40.88 13.64
CA LEU A 8 45.22 41.13 12.50
C LEU A 8 45.15 39.94 11.54
N ALA A 9 46.30 39.34 11.22
CA ALA A 9 46.38 38.15 10.37
C ALA A 9 45.68 36.93 11.00
N ALA A 10 45.81 36.73 12.31
CA ALA A 10 45.13 35.65 13.03
C ALA A 10 43.60 35.82 13.02
N LEU A 11 43.11 37.05 13.20
CA LEU A 11 41.67 37.35 13.12
C LEU A 11 41.14 37.13 11.70
N LEU A 12 41.89 37.54 10.68
CA LEU A 12 41.54 37.31 9.27
C LEU A 12 41.47 35.82 8.93
N ALA A 13 42.46 35.04 9.39
CA ALA A 13 42.47 33.58 9.22
C ALA A 13 41.30 32.89 9.93
N LEU A 14 40.93 33.35 11.13
CA LEU A 14 39.79 32.82 11.89
C LEU A 14 38.46 33.09 11.15
N VAL A 15 38.26 34.32 10.68
CA VAL A 15 37.05 34.70 9.93
C VAL A 15 36.93 33.89 8.62
N LEU A 16 38.05 33.73 7.90
CA LEU A 16 38.09 32.91 6.70
C LEU A 16 37.78 31.43 7.00
N GLY A 17 38.35 30.87 8.07
CA GLY A 17 38.09 29.50 8.49
C GLY A 17 36.62 29.25 8.84
N ILE A 18 36.01 30.16 9.60
CA ILE A 18 34.57 30.08 9.95
C ILE A 18 33.71 30.21 8.69
N GLY A 19 34.05 31.15 7.80
CA GLY A 19 33.33 31.34 6.52
C GLY A 19 33.35 30.08 5.64
N ILE A 20 34.52 29.45 5.49
CA ILE A 20 34.68 28.20 4.75
C ILE A 20 33.90 27.07 5.44
N GLY A 21 33.96 26.97 6.77
CA GLY A 21 33.22 25.96 7.53
C GLY A 21 31.71 26.08 7.35
N LEU A 22 31.16 27.30 7.44
CA LEU A 22 29.74 27.56 7.22
C LEU A 22 29.32 27.25 5.77
N LEU A 23 30.16 27.59 4.80
CA LEU A 23 29.89 27.31 3.39
C LEU A 23 29.87 25.79 3.11
N LEU A 24 30.82 25.04 3.66
CA LEU A 24 30.84 23.58 3.55
C LEU A 24 29.62 22.93 4.24
N ALA A 25 29.24 23.41 5.43
CA ALA A 25 28.07 22.94 6.16
C ALA A 25 26.77 23.19 5.37
N LEU A 26 26.62 24.37 4.77
CA LEU A 26 25.48 24.71 3.91
C LEU A 26 25.40 23.80 2.68
N VAL A 27 26.54 23.57 1.99
CA VAL A 27 26.58 22.67 0.82
C VAL A 27 26.24 21.23 1.21
N TYR A 28 26.77 20.75 2.34
CA TYR A 28 26.44 19.42 2.87
C TYR A 28 24.95 19.30 3.20
N PHE A 29 24.39 20.29 3.91
CA PHE A 29 22.98 20.32 4.28
C PHE A 29 22.04 20.34 3.06
N GLN A 30 22.36 21.15 2.05
CA GLN A 30 21.59 21.21 0.79
C GLN A 30 21.61 19.86 0.07
N ARG A 31 22.78 19.21 -0.05
CA ARG A 31 22.90 17.88 -0.67
C ARG A 31 22.18 16.80 0.14
N TRP A 32 22.27 16.84 1.47
CA TRP A 32 21.57 15.91 2.35
C TRP A 32 20.05 16.05 2.19
N ARG A 33 19.53 17.29 2.20
CA ARG A 33 18.10 17.59 2.04
C ARG A 33 17.56 17.15 0.68
N ALA A 34 18.31 17.34 -0.40
CA ALA A 34 17.94 16.87 -1.73
C ALA A 34 17.82 15.34 -1.78
N ARG A 35 18.85 14.62 -1.30
CA ARG A 35 18.87 13.15 -1.27
C ARG A 35 17.75 12.56 -0.39
N TYR A 36 17.47 13.17 0.75
CA TYR A 36 16.39 12.72 1.64
C TYR A 36 15.01 12.93 1.03
N THR A 37 14.81 14.06 0.32
CA THR A 37 13.52 14.36 -0.32
C THR A 37 13.24 13.40 -1.48
N ASP A 38 14.27 13.02 -2.24
CA ASP A 38 14.13 12.06 -3.33
C ASP A 38 13.87 10.64 -2.84
N ALA A 39 14.55 10.20 -1.77
CA ALA A 39 14.32 8.88 -1.16
C ALA A 39 12.88 8.71 -0.63
N ILE A 40 12.34 9.74 0.05
CA ILE A 40 10.96 9.72 0.57
C ILE A 40 9.93 9.74 -0.56
N ARG A 41 10.18 10.51 -1.64
CA ARG A 41 9.29 10.55 -2.80
C ARG A 41 9.26 9.21 -3.54
N GLN A 42 10.39 8.57 -3.75
CA GLN A 42 10.42 7.28 -4.42
C GLN A 42 9.73 6.18 -3.62
N ASP A 43 9.89 6.18 -2.30
CA ASP A 43 9.25 5.18 -1.42
C ASP A 43 7.72 5.37 -1.36
N ALA A 44 7.24 6.62 -1.32
CA ALA A 44 5.82 6.93 -1.38
C ALA A 44 5.18 6.57 -2.75
N ILE A 45 5.90 6.80 -3.85
CA ILE A 45 5.45 6.46 -5.20
C ILE A 45 5.45 4.95 -5.42
N GLN A 46 6.48 4.22 -4.98
CA GLN A 46 6.55 2.76 -5.13
C GLN A 46 5.46 2.06 -4.31
N ARG A 47 5.20 2.50 -3.07
CA ARG A 47 4.13 1.94 -2.25
C ARG A 47 2.74 2.27 -2.79
N SER A 48 2.51 3.49 -3.29
CA SER A 48 1.19 3.84 -3.84
C SER A 48 0.90 3.11 -5.16
N HIS A 49 1.91 2.92 -6.02
CA HIS A 49 1.75 2.16 -7.26
C HIS A 49 1.53 0.66 -7.01
N ALA A 50 2.24 0.04 -6.06
CA ALA A 50 2.01 -1.37 -5.71
C ALA A 50 0.60 -1.61 -5.14
N VAL A 51 0.10 -0.69 -4.30
CA VAL A 51 -1.25 -0.75 -3.73
C VAL A 51 -2.33 -0.48 -4.80
N THR A 52 -2.09 0.46 -5.71
CA THR A 52 -3.06 0.81 -6.78
C THR A 52 -3.13 -0.29 -7.84
N VAL A 53 -2.00 -0.89 -8.21
CA VAL A 53 -1.96 -2.05 -9.12
C VAL A 53 -2.60 -3.27 -8.47
N GLY A 54 -2.40 -3.50 -7.17
CA GLY A 54 -3.09 -4.56 -6.42
C GLY A 54 -4.62 -4.45 -6.49
N LYS A 55 -5.17 -3.27 -6.21
CA LYS A 55 -6.61 -2.98 -6.27
C LYS A 55 -7.23 -3.10 -7.67
N VAL A 56 -6.45 -2.81 -8.71
CA VAL A 56 -6.91 -3.00 -10.11
C VAL A 56 -6.82 -4.47 -10.50
N HIS A 57 -5.79 -5.19 -10.04
CA HIS A 57 -5.70 -6.64 -10.24
C HIS A 57 -6.86 -7.37 -9.58
N GLU A 58 -7.25 -6.97 -8.36
CA GLU A 58 -8.41 -7.47 -7.60
C GLU A 58 -9.71 -7.52 -8.43
N GLN A 59 -9.94 -6.49 -9.25
CA GLN A 59 -11.13 -6.44 -10.12
C GLN A 59 -10.95 -7.17 -11.45
N LEU A 60 -9.71 -7.43 -11.88
CA LEU A 60 -9.40 -8.07 -13.15
C LEU A 60 -9.18 -9.59 -13.03
N ILE A 61 -9.03 -10.13 -11.82
CA ILE A 61 -8.87 -11.57 -11.58
C ILE A 61 -9.94 -12.43 -12.23
N PRO A 62 -11.24 -12.06 -12.27
CA PRO A 62 -12.22 -12.84 -13.00
C PRO A 62 -11.91 -13.04 -14.49
N TYR A 63 -11.02 -12.24 -15.07
CA TYR A 63 -10.65 -12.31 -16.48
C TYR A 63 -9.25 -12.90 -16.72
N LEU A 64 -8.55 -13.32 -15.67
CA LEU A 64 -7.25 -13.97 -15.79
C LEU A 64 -7.42 -15.47 -16.16
N PRO A 65 -6.49 -16.06 -16.93
CA PRO A 65 -6.58 -17.45 -17.40
C PRO A 65 -6.74 -18.48 -16.27
N GLU A 66 -6.23 -18.17 -15.08
CA GLU A 66 -6.27 -19.05 -13.92
C GLU A 66 -7.61 -19.02 -13.17
N PHE A 67 -8.53 -18.11 -13.53
CA PHE A 67 -9.84 -18.01 -12.91
C PHE A 67 -10.77 -19.10 -13.43
N GLN A 68 -11.05 -20.08 -12.57
CA GLN A 68 -11.76 -21.31 -12.94
C GLN A 68 -13.30 -21.17 -12.95
N PHE A 69 -13.83 -19.95 -12.78
CA PHE A 69 -15.26 -19.70 -12.64
C PHE A 69 -15.80 -18.78 -13.73
N ASN A 70 -17.11 -18.83 -13.98
CA ASN A 70 -17.77 -17.86 -14.84
C ASN A 70 -17.63 -16.45 -14.24
N PRO A 71 -17.04 -15.47 -14.96
CA PRO A 71 -16.85 -14.11 -14.44
C PRO A 71 -18.18 -13.42 -14.08
N LYS A 72 -19.29 -13.81 -14.72
CA LYS A 72 -20.63 -13.25 -14.42
C LYS A 72 -21.18 -13.68 -13.07
N ASP A 73 -20.70 -14.80 -12.54
CA ASP A 73 -21.06 -15.34 -11.23
C ASP A 73 -20.20 -14.75 -10.10
N ALA A 74 -19.14 -14.02 -10.43
CA ALA A 74 -18.23 -13.40 -9.48
C ALA A 74 -18.72 -12.02 -9.03
N ARG A 75 -18.61 -11.71 -7.74
CA ARG A 75 -18.88 -10.40 -7.15
C ARG A 75 -17.71 -9.99 -6.28
N PHE A 76 -17.23 -8.77 -6.48
CA PHE A 76 -16.18 -8.18 -5.66
C PHE A 76 -16.73 -7.72 -4.31
N LEU A 77 -15.97 -7.99 -3.25
CA LEU A 77 -16.25 -7.59 -1.86
C LEU A 77 -15.11 -6.75 -1.27
N GLY A 78 -13.86 -7.18 -1.46
CA GLY A 78 -12.65 -6.57 -0.88
C GLY A 78 -12.25 -7.13 0.49
N THR A 79 -11.24 -6.55 1.15
CA THR A 79 -10.67 -7.11 2.39
C THR A 79 -11.72 -7.33 3.51
N PRO A 80 -11.74 -8.50 4.20
CA PRO A 80 -10.75 -9.60 4.19
C PRO A 80 -11.06 -10.77 3.23
N VAL A 81 -11.97 -10.60 2.27
CA VAL A 81 -12.25 -11.60 1.22
C VAL A 81 -12.52 -10.88 -0.09
N ASP A 82 -11.59 -10.92 -1.04
CA ASP A 82 -11.71 -10.13 -2.27
C ASP A 82 -12.96 -10.41 -3.11
N LEU A 83 -13.36 -11.68 -3.28
CA LEU A 83 -14.43 -12.10 -4.18
C LEU A 83 -15.36 -13.14 -3.53
N VAL A 84 -16.63 -13.10 -3.92
CA VAL A 84 -17.58 -14.20 -3.75
C VAL A 84 -18.09 -14.66 -5.11
N VAL A 85 -18.08 -15.97 -5.36
CA VAL A 85 -18.54 -16.57 -6.61
C VAL A 85 -19.77 -17.44 -6.34
N PHE A 86 -20.84 -17.17 -7.07
CA PHE A 86 -22.08 -17.94 -7.07
C PHE A 86 -22.06 -18.94 -8.23
N ASP A 87 -21.22 -19.98 -8.13
CA ASP A 87 -20.92 -20.93 -9.19
C ASP A 87 -22.18 -21.59 -9.78
N GLY A 88 -22.49 -21.28 -11.05
CA GLY A 88 -23.65 -21.80 -11.78
C GLY A 88 -24.89 -20.90 -11.75
N LEU A 89 -24.81 -19.73 -11.13
CA LEU A 89 -25.95 -18.81 -11.02
C LEU A 89 -26.40 -18.26 -12.39
N ASP A 90 -25.47 -17.85 -13.26
CA ASP A 90 -25.74 -17.42 -14.65
C ASP A 90 -26.33 -18.55 -15.49
N GLU A 91 -26.01 -19.80 -15.17
CA GLU A 91 -26.58 -21.00 -15.80
C GLU A 91 -27.98 -21.36 -15.24
N GLY A 92 -28.45 -20.64 -14.21
CA GLY A 92 -29.75 -20.86 -13.57
C GLY A 92 -29.76 -21.94 -12.49
N GLN A 93 -28.62 -22.55 -12.17
CA GLN A 93 -28.49 -23.57 -11.13
C GLN A 93 -27.26 -23.33 -10.26
N LEU A 94 -27.46 -22.72 -9.08
CA LEU A 94 -26.40 -22.51 -8.10
C LEU A 94 -25.89 -23.85 -7.56
N ARG A 95 -24.62 -24.15 -7.80
CA ARG A 95 -23.93 -25.35 -7.30
C ARG A 95 -23.31 -25.11 -5.92
N ARG A 96 -22.64 -23.97 -5.75
CA ARG A 96 -21.96 -23.58 -4.51
C ARG A 96 -21.66 -22.09 -4.46
N VAL A 97 -21.42 -21.58 -3.26
CA VAL A 97 -20.88 -20.24 -3.03
C VAL A 97 -19.41 -20.39 -2.64
N VAL A 98 -18.51 -19.68 -3.33
CA VAL A 98 -17.06 -19.77 -3.12
C VAL A 98 -16.52 -18.40 -2.71
N PHE A 99 -15.87 -18.34 -1.56
CA PHE A 99 -15.13 -17.16 -1.11
C PHE A 99 -13.69 -17.26 -1.60
N ILE A 100 -13.18 -16.22 -2.25
CA ILE A 100 -11.85 -16.20 -2.85
C ILE A 100 -11.11 -14.95 -2.36
N GLU A 101 -9.96 -15.20 -1.75
CA GLU A 101 -8.95 -14.19 -1.44
C GLU A 101 -7.81 -14.35 -2.43
N VAL A 102 -7.36 -13.27 -3.04
CA VAL A 102 -6.41 -13.33 -4.15
C VAL A 102 -5.05 -12.82 -3.71
N LYS A 103 -4.04 -13.68 -3.81
CA LYS A 103 -2.67 -13.37 -3.48
C LYS A 103 -1.79 -13.43 -4.71
N THR A 104 -0.99 -12.39 -4.92
CA THR A 104 0.05 -12.36 -5.94
C THR A 104 1.43 -12.57 -5.30
N GLY A 105 2.39 -13.14 -6.04
CA GLY A 105 3.81 -13.13 -5.66
C GLY A 105 4.15 -13.75 -4.31
N GLY A 106 3.69 -14.96 -4.01
CA GLY A 106 4.04 -15.69 -2.78
C GLY A 106 3.44 -15.11 -1.48
N ALA A 107 2.58 -14.10 -1.58
CA ALA A 107 1.89 -13.55 -0.43
C ALA A 107 1.00 -14.60 0.24
N THR A 108 0.98 -14.59 1.57
CA THR A 108 0.18 -15.51 2.39
C THR A 108 -1.00 -14.77 3.01
N LEU A 109 -2.01 -15.53 3.46
CA LEU A 109 -3.16 -14.94 4.15
C LEU A 109 -2.71 -14.21 5.42
N ASN A 110 -3.27 -13.04 5.72
CA ASN A 110 -3.10 -12.35 7.00
C ASN A 110 -3.98 -12.97 8.10
N VAL A 111 -3.90 -12.45 9.34
CA VAL A 111 -4.66 -12.99 10.48
C VAL A 111 -6.18 -12.93 10.25
N ARG A 112 -6.69 -11.81 9.73
CA ARG A 112 -8.14 -11.61 9.51
C ARG A 112 -8.67 -12.50 8.39
N GLU A 113 -7.91 -12.60 7.30
CA GLU A 113 -8.21 -13.48 6.16
C GLU A 113 -8.23 -14.96 6.59
N ARG A 114 -7.28 -15.39 7.43
CA ARG A 114 -7.27 -16.75 8.00
C ARG A 114 -8.50 -17.02 8.85
N GLN A 115 -8.91 -16.08 9.70
CA GLN A 115 -10.11 -16.24 10.53
C GLN A 115 -11.37 -16.46 9.67
N VAL A 116 -11.51 -15.73 8.56
CA VAL A 116 -12.64 -15.93 7.64
C VAL A 116 -12.56 -17.27 6.94
N ARG A 117 -11.39 -17.66 6.42
CA ARG A 117 -11.17 -19.00 5.84
C ARG A 117 -11.57 -20.09 6.83
N ASP A 118 -11.11 -20.00 8.07
CA ASP A 118 -11.34 -21.02 9.08
C ASP A 118 -12.83 -21.11 9.46
N ALA A 119 -13.54 -19.99 9.55
CA ALA A 119 -14.99 -19.96 9.75
C ALA A 119 -15.74 -20.63 8.59
N VAL A 120 -15.37 -20.32 7.34
CA VAL A 120 -15.96 -20.96 6.14
C VAL A 120 -15.68 -22.46 6.12
N GLN A 121 -14.44 -22.89 6.41
CA GLN A 121 -14.07 -24.31 6.45
C GLN A 121 -14.79 -25.06 7.58
N ALA A 122 -15.03 -24.40 8.72
CA ALA A 122 -15.82 -24.91 9.82
C ALA A 122 -17.34 -24.88 9.55
N ARG A 123 -17.78 -24.44 8.36
CA ARG A 123 -19.20 -24.25 7.98
C ARG A 123 -19.96 -23.29 8.89
N GLN A 124 -19.28 -22.31 9.48
CA GLN A 124 -19.87 -21.25 10.28
C GLN A 124 -20.32 -20.10 9.36
N VAL A 125 -21.26 -20.39 8.46
CA VAL A 125 -21.78 -19.45 7.46
C VAL A 125 -23.30 -19.49 7.49
N ASP A 126 -23.93 -18.35 7.75
CA ASP A 126 -25.37 -18.23 7.92
C ASP A 126 -26.01 -17.37 6.81
N TRP A 127 -27.26 -17.69 6.49
CA TRP A 127 -28.12 -16.86 5.66
C TRP A 127 -29.16 -16.16 6.54
N ILE A 128 -29.19 -14.82 6.48
CA ILE A 128 -30.13 -14.00 7.26
C ILE A 128 -30.86 -13.05 6.32
N GLU A 129 -32.18 -13.11 6.32
CA GLU A 129 -33.03 -12.13 5.64
C GLU A 129 -33.41 -11.00 6.59
N LEU A 130 -32.81 -9.82 6.41
CA LEU A 130 -33.19 -8.63 7.15
C LEU A 130 -34.18 -7.80 6.34
N ARG A 131 -35.41 -7.65 6.86
CA ARG A 131 -36.41 -6.74 6.30
C ARG A 131 -36.35 -5.42 7.04
N VAL A 132 -35.79 -4.39 6.39
CA VAL A 132 -35.80 -3.03 6.92
C VAL A 132 -37.11 -2.37 6.50
N ALA A 133 -38.02 -2.16 7.44
CA ALA A 133 -39.16 -1.28 7.21
C ALA A 133 -38.61 0.14 6.97
N ARG A 134 -38.90 0.74 5.82
CA ARG A 134 -38.68 2.18 5.65
C ARG A 134 -39.61 2.86 6.65
N GLY A 135 -39.04 3.56 7.63
CA GLY A 135 -39.79 4.50 8.47
C GLY A 135 -40.57 5.43 7.55
N GLY A 136 -41.87 5.52 7.77
CA GLY A 136 -42.75 6.33 6.94
C GLY A 136 -42.40 7.81 7.01
N GLU A 137 -42.48 8.45 5.86
CA GLU A 137 -43.01 9.80 5.60
C GLU A 137 -43.30 9.91 4.09
#